data_AF-A0A5B9RDZ9-F1
#
_entry.id   AF-A0A5B9RDZ9-F1
#
_cell.length_a   1.000
_cell.length_b   1.000
_cell.length_c   1.000
_cell.angle_alpha   90.00
_cell.angle_beta   90.00
_cell.angle_gamma   90.00
#
_symmetry.space_group_name_H-M   'P 1'
#
loop_
_entity.id
_entity.type
_entity.pdbx_description
1 polymer ?
#
loop_
_entity_poly.entity_id
_entity_poly.type
_entity_poly.pdbx_seq_one_letter_code
_entity_poly.pdbx_strand_id
1 'polypeptide(L)' 'MAVPKKRTSGSRKKIRNRAWKSRPAKVASVAFSLAQSVLTGRSTSFYYITEEVAEKKEKDSPKN' A
#
# COMPACT_ATOMS: atom_id res chain seq x y z
N MET A 1 -2.91 33.71 20.54
CA MET A 1 -2.52 32.68 19.55
C MET A 1 -1.52 33.28 18.58
N ALA A 2 -0.54 32.51 18.10
CA ALA A 2 0.44 33.03 17.14
C ALA A 2 -0.20 33.17 15.74
N VAL A 3 -0.02 34.33 15.11
CA VAL A 3 -0.57 34.64 13.78
C VAL A 3 0.59 34.88 12.80
N PRO A 4 0.57 34.31 11.59
CA PRO A 4 1.62 34.54 10.61
C PRO A 4 1.61 36.01 10.15
N LYS A 5 2.74 36.69 10.30
CA LYS A 5 2.89 38.09 9.88
C LYS A 5 2.80 38.27 8.36
N LYS A 6 3.20 37.25 7.59
CA LYS A 6 3.23 37.25 6.12
C LYS A 6 2.83 35.88 5.58
N ARG A 7 2.29 35.85 4.37
CA ARG A 7 1.98 34.60 3.67
C ARG A 7 3.26 33.86 3.30
N THR A 8 3.18 32.53 3.23
CA THR A 8 4.27 31.72 2.68
C THR A 8 4.38 31.95 1.18
N SER A 9 5.60 32.04 0.65
CA SER A 9 5.82 32.12 -0.79
C SER A 9 5.35 30.84 -1.48
N GLY A 10 5.02 30.93 -2.77
CA GLY A 10 4.62 29.78 -3.57
C GLY A 10 5.66 28.66 -3.57
N SER A 11 6.95 29.01 -3.65
CA SER A 11 8.06 28.04 -3.59
C SER A 11 8.11 27.29 -2.27
N ARG A 12 8.03 27.99 -1.13
CA ARG A 12 8.03 27.37 0.21
C ARG A 12 6.81 26.48 0.44
N LYS A 13 5.63 26.84 -0.11
CA LYS A 13 4.44 25.99 -0.09
C LYS A 13 4.65 24.71 -0.90
N LYS A 14 5.19 24.81 -2.13
CA LYS A 14 5.46 23.65 -3.00
C LYS A 14 6.46 22.67 -2.36
N ILE A 15 7.54 23.17 -1.75
CA ILE A 15 8.56 22.33 -1.09
C ILE A 15 7.93 21.51 0.06
N ARG A 16 7.12 22.14 0.91
CA ARG A 16 6.44 21.44 2.01
C ARG A 16 5.48 20.37 1.50
N ASN A 17 4.72 20.68 0.45
CA ASN A 17 3.81 19.72 -0.18
C ASN A 17 4.56 18.53 -0.78
N ARG A 18 5.70 18.77 -1.44
CA ARG A 18 6.55 17.71 -1.98
C ARG A 18 7.08 16.80 -0.88
N ALA A 19 7.55 17.37 0.23
CA ALA A 19 8.03 16.61 1.39
C ALA A 19 6.93 15.74 2.02
N TRP A 20 5.69 16.23 2.04
CA TRP A 20 4.55 15.44 2.52
C TRP A 20 4.20 14.30 1.55
N LYS A 21 4.18 14.58 0.24
CA LYS A 21 3.90 13.60 -0.83
C LYS A 21 5.01 12.58 -1.05
N SER A 22 6.26 12.85 -0.65
CA SER A 22 7.37 11.90 -0.81
C SER A 22 7.39 10.80 0.25
N ARG A 23 6.67 10.98 1.37
CA ARG A 23 6.57 9.98 2.45
C ARG A 23 6.08 8.60 2.01
N PRO A 24 5.00 8.46 1.19
CA PRO A 24 4.53 7.15 0.75
C PRO A 24 5.45 6.43 -0.23
N ALA A 25 6.46 7.10 -0.82
CA ALA A 25 7.30 6.48 -1.84
C ALA A 25 8.01 5.21 -1.36
N LYS A 26 8.48 5.20 -0.10
CA LYS A 26 9.12 4.03 0.51
C LYS A 26 8.14 2.88 0.76
N VAL A 27 6.90 3.19 1.13
CA VAL A 27 5.86 2.18 1.33
C VAL A 27 5.46 1.59 -0.01
N ALA A 28 5.36 2.43 -1.06
CA ALA A 28 5.04 2.00 -2.41
C ALA A 28 6.09 1.04 -2.99
N SER A 29 7.38 1.28 -2.77
CA SER A 29 8.43 0.36 -3.24
C SER A 29 8.34 -1.01 -2.57
N VAL A 30 8.11 -1.04 -1.25
CA VAL A 30 7.94 -2.30 -0.52
C VAL A 30 6.69 -3.05 -0.96
N ALA A 31 5.57 -2.33 -1.12
CA ALA A 31 4.31 -2.91 -1.60
C ALA A 31 4.45 -3.49 -3.01
N PHE A 32 5.19 -2.81 -3.91
CA PHE A 32 5.43 -3.29 -5.27
C PHE A 32 6.27 -4.57 -5.29
N SER A 33 7.38 -4.60 -4.55
CA SER A 33 8.20 -5.82 -4.42
C SER A 33 7.43 -6.98 -3.81
N LEU A 34 6.56 -6.70 -2.83
CA LEU A 34 5.70 -7.70 -2.22
C LEU A 34 4.68 -8.26 -3.22
N ALA A 35 4.01 -7.41 -3.99
CA ALA A 35 3.06 -7.82 -5.01
C ALA A 35 3.72 -8.72 -6.07
N GLN A 36 4.93 -8.36 -6.54
CA GLN A 36 5.70 -9.20 -7.46
C GLN A 36 6.01 -10.57 -6.86
N SER A 37 6.42 -10.63 -5.59
CA SER A 37 6.68 -11.91 -4.90
C SER A 37 5.43 -12.80 -4.86
N VAL A 38 4.28 -12.23 -4.54
CA VAL A 38 2.98 -12.93 -4.53
C VAL A 38 2.60 -13.43 -5.92
N LEU A 39 2.69 -12.58 -6.94
CA LEU A 39 2.33 -12.92 -8.32
C LEU A 39 3.18 -14.06 -8.90
N THR A 40 4.45 -14.16 -8.52
CA THR A 40 5.33 -15.24 -9.02
C THR A 40 5.02 -16.61 -8.44
N GLY A 41 4.28 -16.71 -7.32
CA GLY A 41 3.93 -17.98 -6.66
C GLY A 41 5.11 -18.80 -6.12
N ARG A 42 6.34 -18.26 -6.17
CA ARG A 42 7.56 -18.95 -5.70
C ARG A 42 7.79 -18.80 -4.21
N SER A 43 7.14 -17.83 -3.57
CA SER A 43 7.29 -17.55 -2.15
C SER A 43 6.38 -18.46 -1.33
N THR A 44 6.94 -19.17 -0.36
CA THR A 44 6.21 -20.03 0.58
C THR A 44 5.90 -19.36 1.91
N SER A 45 6.36 -18.11 2.12
CA SER A 45 6.30 -17.44 3.42
C SER A 45 5.00 -16.66 3.69
N PHE A 46 4.18 -16.40 2.65
CA PHE A 46 2.95 -15.62 2.78
C PHE A 46 1.73 -16.47 2.44
N TYR A 47 0.69 -16.40 3.27
CA TYR A 47 -0.60 -17.03 3.03
C TYR A 47 -1.60 -16.00 2.51
N TYR A 48 -2.17 -16.26 1.33
CA TYR A 48 -3.21 -15.44 0.73
C TYR A 48 -4.32 -16.35 0.19
N ILE A 49 -5.57 -15.87 0.24
CA ILE A 49 -6.72 -16.60 -0.30
C ILE A 49 -6.63 -16.51 -1.82
N THR A 50 -6.23 -17.59 -2.48
CA THR A 50 -6.34 -17.72 -3.94
C THR A 50 -7.70 -18.30 -4.29
N GLU A 51 -8.19 -18.02 -5.51
CA GLU A 51 -9.46 -18.56 -5.99
C GLU A 51 -9.48 -20.10 -5.93
N GLU A 52 -8.34 -20.76 -6.14
CA GLU A 52 -8.19 -22.21 -5.96
C GLU A 52 -8.46 -22.70 -4.52
N VAL A 53 -8.10 -21.90 -3.51
CA VAL A 53 -8.37 -22.21 -2.10
C VAL A 53 -9.81 -21.83 -1.73
N ALA A 54 -10.37 -20.79 -2.33
CA ALA A 54 -11.76 -20.40 -2.15
C ALA A 54 -12.73 -21.45 -2.71
N GLU A 55 -12.47 -21.95 -3.93
CA GLU A 55 -13.25 -23.03 -4.54
C GLU A 55 -13.15 -24.35 -3.77
N LYS A 56 -11.99 -24.66 -3.18
CA LYS A 56 -11.83 -25.82 -2.29
C LYS A 56 -12.66 -25.66 -1.01
N LYS A 57 -12.65 -24.47 -0.39
CA LYS A 57 -13.46 -24.20 0.80
C LYS A 57 -14.97 -24.26 0.55
N GLU A 58 -15.43 -23.84 -0.63
CA GLU A 58 -16.84 -23.93 -1.02
C GLU A 58 -17.30 -25.38 -1.28
N LYS A 59 -16.41 -26.24 -1.76
CA LYS A 59 -16.69 -27.68 -1.94
C LYS A 59 -16.71 -28.45 -0.62
N ASP A 60 -15.93 -28.03 0.37
CA ASP A 60 -15.84 -28.65 1.69
C ASP A 60 -16.90 -28.15 2.70
N SER A 61 -17.75 -27.19 2.33
CA SER A 61 -18.81 -26.69 3.22
C SER A 61 -20.03 -27.63 3.21
N PRO A 62 -20.60 -28.01 4.36
CA PRO A 62 -21.82 -28.82 4.39
C PRO A 62 -22.97 -28.02 3.75
N LYS A 63 -23.45 -28.50 2.59
CA LYS A 63 -24.72 -28.03 2.00
C LYS A 63 -25.85 -28.52 2.90
N ASN A 64 -26.50 -27.57 3.60
CA ASN A 64 -27.81 -27.80 4.19
C ASN A 64 -28.86 -27.96 3.09
#